data_AF-F5YPT3-F1
#
_entry.id   AF-F5YPT3-F1
#
_cell.length_a   1.000
_cell.length_b   1.000
_cell.length_c   1.000
_cell.angle_alpha   90.00
_cell.angle_beta   90.00
_cell.angle_gamma   90.00
#
_symmetry.space_group_name_H-M   'P 1'
#
loop_
_entity.id
_entity.type
_entity.pdbx_description
1 polymer ?
#
loop_
_entity_poly.entity_id
_entity_poly.type
_entity_poly.pdbx_seq_one_letter_code
_entity_poly.pdbx_strand_id
1 'polypeptide(L)' 'MIQVTRLNGLEYYINPHQIESIETRPDTTFLMLSGKVVIVKENVTEVIDKIVEYRRRIGGFKNEE' A
#
# COMPACT_ATOMS: atom_id res chain seq x y z
N MET A 1 1.50 5.45 -6.55
CA MET A 1 2.21 4.27 -6.01
C MET A 1 2.62 4.59 -4.58
N ILE A 2 2.57 3.60 -3.68
CA ILE A 2 3.13 3.72 -2.32
C ILE A 2 4.38 2.86 -2.22
N GLN A 3 5.38 3.35 -1.46
CA GLN A 3 6.63 2.63 -1.21
C GLN A 3 6.48 1.76 0.04
N VAL A 4 6.83 0.48 -0.10
CA VAL A 4 6.89 -0.50 0.97
C VAL A 4 8.18 -1.30 0.86
N THR A 5 8.50 -2.07 1.89
CA THR A 5 9.75 -2.83 1.98
C THR A 5 9.40 -4.30 2.10
N ARG A 6 9.90 -5.10 1.17
CA ARG A 6 9.77 -6.56 1.24
C ARG A 6 10.56 -7.12 2.43
N LEU A 7 10.23 -8.34 2.86
CA LEU A 7 10.98 -9.01 3.93
C LEU A 7 12.48 -9.16 3.62
N ASN A 8 12.85 -9.27 2.35
CA ASN A 8 14.25 -9.31 1.89
C ASN A 8 14.96 -7.94 1.92
N GLY A 9 14.30 -6.87 2.36
CA GLY A 9 14.88 -5.52 2.45
C GLY A 9 14.86 -4.72 1.16
N LEU A 10 14.36 -5.28 0.06
CA LEU A 10 14.21 -4.53 -1.19
C LEU A 10 13.02 -3.57 -1.12
N GLU A 11 13.24 -2.36 -1.63
CA GLU A 11 12.17 -1.41 -1.89
C GLU A 11 11.20 -1.96 -2.94
N TYR A 12 9.92 -1.76 -2.69
CA TYR A 12 8.86 -2.25 -3.56
C TYR A 12 7.75 -1.21 -3.64
N TYR A 13 7.35 -0.87 -4.86
CA TYR A 13 6.33 0.14 -5.11
C TYR A 13 5.04 -0.56 -5.54
N ILE A 14 3.94 -0.31 -4.84
CA ILE A 14 2.64 -0.93 -5.13
C ILE A 14 1.57 0.08 -5.45
N ASN A 15 0.60 -0.34 -6.27
CA ASN A 15 -0.60 0.42 -6.51
C ASN A 15 -1.60 0.11 -5.38
N PRO A 16 -1.90 1.06 -4.47
CA PRO A 16 -2.81 0.79 -3.37
C PRO A 16 -4.26 0.59 -3.81
N HIS A 17 -4.65 1.00 -5.02
CA HIS A 17 -5.99 0.74 -5.56
C HIS A 17 -6.20 -0.72 -5.99
N GLN A 18 -5.12 -1.49 -6.08
CA GLN A 18 -5.17 -2.90 -6.47
C GLN A 18 -5.08 -3.83 -5.26
N ILE A 19 -4.99 -3.28 -4.05
CA ILE A 19 -5.03 -4.07 -2.81
C ILE A 19 -6.48 -4.43 -2.55
N GLU A 20 -6.75 -5.72 -2.44
CA GLU A 20 -8.04 -6.29 -2.09
C GLU A 20 -8.22 -6.31 -0.56
N SER A 21 -7.25 -6.86 0.14
CA SER A 21 -7.24 -6.95 1.61
C SER A 21 -5.83 -6.82 2.19
N ILE A 22 -5.77 -6.42 3.46
CA ILE A 22 -4.54 -6.33 4.25
C ILE A 22 -4.75 -7.15 5.52
N GLU A 23 -3.87 -8.10 5.77
CA GLU A 23 -3.85 -8.94 6.98
C GLU A 23 -2.54 -8.78 7.75
N THR A 24 -2.57 -8.97 9.06
CA THR A 24 -1.38 -8.90 9.92
C THR A 24 -1.22 -10.17 10.74
N ARG A 25 -0.32 -11.09 10.32
CA ARG A 25 0.03 -12.32 11.04
C ARG A 25 1.39 -12.92 10.57
N PRO A 26 2.44 -12.97 11.42
CA PRO A 26 2.93 -11.88 12.27
C PRO A 26 3.36 -10.63 11.48
N ASP A 27 3.57 -10.79 10.17
CA ASP A 27 3.92 -9.72 9.23
C ASP A 27 2.68 -9.17 8.52
N THR A 28 2.83 -8.02 7.86
CA THR A 28 1.76 -7.43 7.05
C THR A 28 1.74 -8.04 5.65
N THR A 29 0.59 -8.58 5.26
CA THR A 29 0.36 -9.24 3.98
C THR A 29 -0.73 -8.52 3.21
N PHE A 30 -0.46 -8.22 1.93
CA PHE A 30 -1.44 -7.71 0.98
C PHE A 30 -1.88 -8.81 0.05
N LEU A 31 -3.20 -8.99 -0.06
CA LEU A 31 -3.81 -9.70 -1.16
C LEU A 31 -4.16 -8.66 -2.23
N MET A 32 -3.61 -8.82 -3.42
CA MET A 32 -3.95 -7.97 -4.56
C MET A 32 -5.14 -8.55 -5.32
N LEU A 33 -5.93 -7.71 -5.98
CA LEU A 33 -7.05 -8.12 -6.85
C LEU A 33 -6.64 -9.09 -7.97
N SER A 34 -5.36 -9.13 -8.32
CA SER A 34 -4.80 -10.10 -9.28
C SER A 34 -4.55 -11.49 -8.68
N GLY A 35 -4.83 -11.70 -7.40
CA GLY A 35 -4.45 -12.90 -6.64
C GLY A 35 -2.98 -12.89 -6.18
N LYS A 36 -2.20 -11.86 -6.51
CA LYS A 36 -0.80 -11.74 -6.06
C LYS A 36 -0.74 -11.45 -4.56
N VAL A 37 0.06 -12.23 -3.84
CA VAL A 37 0.32 -12.01 -2.41
C VAL A 37 1.64 -11.24 -2.23
N VAL A 38 1.62 -10.22 -1.37
CA VAL A 38 2.78 -9.35 -1.11
C VAL A 38 2.96 -9.20 0.40
N ILE A 39 4.08 -9.69 0.92
CA ILE A 39 4.44 -9.55 2.35
C ILE A 39 5.46 -8.43 2.50
N VAL A 40 5.23 -7.54 3.46
CA VAL A 40 6.02 -6.33 3.72
C VAL A 40 6.41 -6.21 5.20
N LYS A 41 7.42 -5.40 5.48
CA LYS A 41 7.93 -5.16 6.84
C LYS A 41 7.14 -4.10 7.60
N GLU A 42 6.51 -3.18 6.88
CA GLU A 42 5.71 -2.11 7.46
C GLU A 42 4.50 -2.68 8.20
N ASN A 43 4.13 -2.04 9.31
CA ASN A 43 2.89 -2.40 10.00
C ASN A 43 1.67 -1.88 9.21
N VAL A 44 0.49 -2.39 9.52
CA VAL A 44 -0.75 -2.01 8.83
C VAL A 44 -1.04 -0.50 8.94
N THR A 45 -0.73 0.13 10.06
CA THR A 45 -0.99 1.56 10.30
C THR A 45 -0.17 2.44 9.36
N GLU A 46 1.14 2.18 9.24
CA GLU A 46 2.04 2.90 8.34
C GLU A 46 1.60 2.75 6.88
N VAL A 47 1.16 1.55 6.50
CA VAL A 47 0.63 1.30 5.16
C VAL A 47 -0.63 2.13 4.92
N ILE A 48 -1.57 2.15 5.87
CA ILE A 48 -2.79 2.96 5.77
C ILE A 48 -2.44 4.44 5.62
N ASP A 49 -1.51 4.96 6.41
CA ASP A 49 -1.08 6.36 6.33
C ASP A 49 -0.49 6.70 4.96
N LYS A 50 0.35 5.81 4.41
CA LYS A 50 0.88 5.95 3.03
C LYS A 50 -0.24 5.93 1.98
N ILE A 51 -1.28 5.11 2.16
CA ILE A 51 -2.44 5.06 1.26
C ILE A 51 -3.24 6.36 1.34
N VAL A 52 -3.48 6.87 2.56
CA VAL A 52 -4.21 8.13 2.79
C VAL A 52 -3.44 9.28 2.14
N GLU A 53 -2.14 9.38 2.38
CA GLU A 53 -1.30 10.42 1.79
C GLU A 53 -1.28 10.33 0.26
N TYR A 54 -1.13 9.11 -0.30
CA TYR A 54 -1.25 8.90 -1.74
C TYR A 54 -2.59 9.40 -2.28
N ARG A 55 -3.72 9.02 -1.66
CA ARG A 55 -5.07 9.46 -2.04
C ARG A 55 -5.23 10.97 -1.94
N ARG A 56 -4.62 11.60 -0.94
CA ARG A 56 -4.64 13.07 -0.77
C ARG A 56 -3.91 13.76 -1.92
N ARG A 57 -2.76 13.22 -2.34
CA ARG A 57 -1.97 13.75 -3.47
C ARG A 57 -2.68 13.60 -4.81
N ILE A 58 -3.35 12.48 -5.07
CA ILE A 58 -4.06 12.26 -6.34
C ILE A 58 -5.49 12.82 -6.34
N GLY A 59 -6.11 12.98 -5.17
CA GLY A 59 -7.46 13.55 -5.00
C GLY A 59 -7.46 15.06 -4.79
N GLY A 60 -6.29 15.67 -4.59
CA GLY A 60 -6.10 17.12 -4.52
C GLY A 60 -6.40 17.86 -5.82
N PHE A 61 -6.63 17.15 -6.94
CA PHE A 61 -7.15 17.72 -8.19
C PHE A 61 -8.67 17.97 -8.13
N LYS A 62 -9.17 18.55 -7.03
CA LYS A 62 -10.49 19.18 -7.03
C LYS A 62 -10.32 20.62 -7.51
N ASN A 63 -10.70 20.82 -8.77
CA ASN A 63 -11.14 22.06 -9.41
C ASN A 63 -10.04 23.11 -9.65
N GLU A 64 -9.39 23.03 -10.81
CA GLU A 64 -9.18 24.25 -11.58
C GLU A 64 -10.54 24.58 -12.21
N GLU A 65 -11.15 25.69 -11.77
CA GLU A 65 -12.35 26.29 -12.35
C GLU A 65 -12.12 26.78 -13.79
#